data_AF-A0A958FHM8-F1
#
_entry.id   AF-A0A958FHM8-F1
#
_cell.length_a   1.000
_cell.length_b   1.000
_cell.length_c   1.000
_cell.angle_alpha   90.00
_cell.angle_beta   90.00
_cell.angle_gamma   90.00
#
_symmetry.space_group_name_H-M   'P 1'
#
loop_
_entity.id
_entity.type
_entity.pdbx_description
1 polymer ?
#
loop_
_entity_poly.entity_id
_entity_poly.type
_entity_poly.pdbx_seq_one_letter_code
_entity_poly.pdbx_strand_id
1 'polypeptide(L)'
;LGYFINPLVNVLLGVVFLKERLRPLQWVAILVALGGVTYLTVQIGSLPWISLTLAFSFGVYGLIRKTAALASLEGLSLEMSIVFLPALAYLFWLAGQGQAAFGQETGTSLLLVLAGLATALPLLLFAYSARLIPLSTIGILQYIAPTLQFLLGVLVYHEPFSPTRLVGFLLIWTALLIYTLESLWIMRRRRY
;
A
#
# COMPACT_ATOMS: atom_id res chain seq x y z
N LEU A 1 5.96 8.78 4.15
CA LEU A 1 4.60 9.02 4.68
C LEU A 1 3.50 8.38 3.85
N GLY A 2 3.60 8.34 2.52
CA GLY A 2 2.57 7.73 1.64
C GLY A 2 2.11 6.35 2.09
N TYR A 3 3.05 5.48 2.47
CA TYR A 3 2.73 4.14 2.99
C TYR A 3 1.94 4.13 4.31
N PHE A 4 1.96 5.20 5.11
CA PHE A 4 1.14 5.32 6.33
C PHE A 4 -0.21 5.99 6.07
N ILE A 5 -0.28 6.88 5.07
CA ILE A 5 -1.53 7.55 4.69
C ILE A 5 -2.45 6.60 3.91
N ASN A 6 -1.87 5.74 3.06
CA ASN A 6 -2.60 4.81 2.20
C ASN A 6 -3.59 3.90 2.96
N PRO A 7 -3.20 3.26 4.09
CA PRO A 7 -4.12 2.58 4.98
C PRO A 7 -5.38 3.37 5.38
N LEU A 8 -5.21 4.63 5.79
CA LEU A 8 -6.32 5.49 6.22
C LEU A 8 -7.24 5.81 5.06
N VAL A 9 -6.68 6.06 3.88
CA VAL A 9 -7.45 6.31 2.65
C VAL A 9 -8.26 5.07 2.26
N ASN A 10 -7.67 3.86 2.32
CA ASN A 10 -8.40 2.62 2.04
C ASN A 10 -9.59 2.41 2.99
N VAL A 11 -9.38 2.65 4.29
CA VAL A 11 -10.47 2.58 5.28
C VAL A 11 -11.56 3.60 4.97
N LEU A 12 -11.19 4.86 4.71
CA LEU A 12 -12.14 5.92 4.37
C LEU A 12 -12.95 5.56 3.11
N LEU A 13 -12.29 5.10 2.06
CA LEU A 13 -12.96 4.68 0.82
C LEU A 13 -13.89 3.49 1.06
N GLY A 14 -13.49 2.52 1.89
CA GLY A 14 -14.34 1.38 2.26
C GLY A 14 -15.60 1.82 3.00
N VAL A 15 -15.49 2.75 3.95
CA VAL A 15 -16.65 3.27 4.69
C VAL A 15 -17.56 4.09 3.78
N VAL A 16 -17.00 4.99 2.97
CA VAL A 16 -17.80 5.95 2.18
C VAL A 16 -18.44 5.29 0.96
N PHE A 17 -17.67 4.54 0.16
CA PHE A 17 -18.15 4.00 -1.11
C PHE A 17 -18.75 2.61 -0.98
N LEU A 18 -18.19 1.77 -0.10
CA LEU A 18 -18.65 0.38 0.08
C LEU A 18 -19.58 0.23 1.29
N LYS A 19 -19.84 1.32 2.02
CA LYS A 19 -20.70 1.36 3.22
C LYS A 19 -20.26 0.33 4.27
N GLU A 20 -18.96 0.08 4.36
CA GLU A 20 -18.40 -0.83 5.36
C GLU A 20 -18.70 -0.31 6.76
N ARG A 21 -19.37 -1.13 7.58
CA ARG A 21 -19.71 -0.78 8.95
C ARG A 21 -18.56 -1.11 9.89
N LEU A 22 -17.80 -0.09 10.23
CA LEU A 22 -16.76 -0.20 11.26
C LEU A 22 -17.36 -0.23 12.66
N ARG A 23 -16.72 -1.01 13.52
CA ARG A 23 -17.09 -1.10 14.94
C ARG A 23 -16.48 0.05 15.73
N PRO A 24 -17.03 0.41 16.91
CA PRO A 24 -16.53 1.54 17.69
C PRO A 24 -15.03 1.48 18.00
N LEU A 25 -14.50 0.30 18.33
CA LEU A 25 -13.07 0.13 18.61
C LEU A 25 -12.19 0.26 17.35
N GLN A 26 -12.72 -0.09 16.17
CA GLN A 26 -12.03 0.14 14.91
C GLN A 26 -11.94 1.63 14.58
N TRP A 27 -12.98 2.41 14.91
CA TRP A 27 -12.93 3.87 14.84
C TRP A 27 -11.86 4.46 15.74
N VAL A 28 -11.75 3.97 16.99
CA VAL A 28 -10.68 4.38 17.89
C VAL A 28 -9.30 4.12 17.27
N ALA A 29 -9.08 2.93 16.71
CA ALA A 29 -7.83 2.61 16.01
C ALA A 29 -7.53 3.61 14.87
N ILE A 30 -8.53 3.93 14.05
CA ILE A 30 -8.37 4.87 12.93
C ILE A 30 -8.00 6.27 13.42
N LEU A 31 -8.66 6.76 14.47
CA LEU A 31 -8.36 8.08 15.04
C LEU A 31 -6.95 8.14 15.64
N VAL A 32 -6.50 7.06 16.30
CA VAL A 32 -5.12 6.96 16.81
C VAL A 32 -4.11 6.96 15.66
N ALA A 33 -4.36 6.20 14.60
CA ALA A 33 -3.49 6.17 13.43
C ALA A 33 -3.45 7.52 12.70
N LEU A 34 -4.61 8.18 12.55
CA LEU A 34 -4.70 9.53 12.00
C LEU A 34 -3.90 10.53 12.85
N GLY A 35 -3.96 10.44 14.18
CA GLY A 35 -3.13 11.23 15.08
C GLY A 35 -1.64 11.04 14.84
N GLY A 36 -1.19 9.78 14.66
CA GLY A 36 0.21 9.47 14.33
C GLY A 36 0.66 10.06 12.99
N VAL A 37 -0.16 9.95 11.95
CA VAL A 37 0.10 10.54 10.62
C VAL A 37 0.14 12.07 10.68
N THR A 38 -0.80 12.69 11.39
CA THR A 38 -0.83 14.15 11.59
C THR A 38 0.40 14.62 12.34
N TYR A 39 0.80 13.94 13.42
CA TYR A 39 2.02 14.26 14.16
C TYR A 39 3.26 14.21 13.25
N LEU A 40 3.42 13.14 12.47
CA LEU A 40 4.54 13.00 11.53
C LEU A 40 4.50 14.08 10.45
N THR A 41 3.32 14.48 10.01
CA THR A 41 3.14 15.54 9.01
C THR A 41 3.54 16.91 9.55
N VAL A 42 3.11 17.25 10.78
CA VAL A 42 3.48 18.51 11.44
C VAL A 42 4.99 18.60 11.65
N GLN A 43 5.64 17.50 12.05
CA GLN A 43 7.10 17.45 12.22
C GLN A 43 7.88 17.71 10.93
N ILE A 44 7.28 17.43 9.77
CA ILE A 44 7.89 17.67 8.46
C ILE A 44 7.72 19.12 8.01
N GLY A 45 6.82 19.88 8.64
CA GLY A 45 6.61 21.30 8.38
C GLY A 45 6.01 21.62 7.01
N SER A 46 5.65 20.60 6.21
CA SER A 46 5.05 20.76 4.89
C SER A 46 3.98 19.70 4.65
N LEU A 47 2.97 20.07 3.85
CA LEU A 47 1.92 19.14 3.47
C LEU A 47 2.52 18.05 2.55
N PRO A 48 2.35 16.75 2.88
CA PRO A 48 2.98 15.67 2.13
C PRO A 48 2.13 15.33 0.90
N TRP A 49 1.98 16.28 -0.01
CA TRP A 49 1.07 16.19 -1.17
C TRP A 49 1.38 14.98 -2.06
N ILE A 50 2.65 14.64 -2.30
CA ILE A 50 3.03 13.43 -3.04
C ILE A 50 2.50 12.17 -2.35
N SER A 51 2.64 12.11 -1.03
CA SER A 51 2.16 10.98 -0.23
C SER A 51 0.63 10.88 -0.25
N LEU A 52 -0.06 12.02 -0.25
CA LEU A 52 -1.52 12.08 -0.39
C LEU A 52 -1.95 11.61 -1.79
N THR A 53 -1.35 12.14 -2.86
CA THR A 53 -1.66 11.74 -4.24
C THR A 53 -1.45 10.24 -4.43
N LEU A 54 -0.34 9.67 -3.94
CA LEU A 54 -0.07 8.23 -3.99
C LEU A 54 -1.07 7.40 -3.18
N ALA A 55 -1.44 7.88 -1.98
CA ALA A 55 -2.41 7.20 -1.14
C ALA A 55 -3.81 7.18 -1.79
N PHE A 56 -4.24 8.29 -2.37
CA PHE A 56 -5.51 8.38 -3.09
C PHE A 56 -5.50 7.60 -4.40
N SER A 57 -4.44 7.69 -5.21
CA SER A 57 -4.37 6.95 -6.47
C SER A 57 -4.41 5.44 -6.24
N PHE A 58 -3.61 4.93 -5.31
CA PHE A 58 -3.58 3.51 -5.00
C PHE A 58 -4.83 3.06 -4.23
N GLY A 59 -5.39 3.91 -3.37
CA GLY A 59 -6.64 3.60 -2.68
C GLY A 59 -7.82 3.49 -3.63
N VAL A 60 -7.93 4.40 -4.60
CA VAL A 60 -8.92 4.33 -5.67
C VAL A 60 -8.69 3.11 -6.55
N TYR A 61 -7.44 2.77 -6.87
CA TYR A 61 -7.11 1.52 -7.55
C TYR A 61 -7.60 0.30 -6.77
N GLY A 62 -7.36 0.24 -5.46
CA GLY A 62 -7.86 -0.83 -4.59
C GLY A 62 -9.38 -0.91 -4.58
N LEU A 63 -10.07 0.24 -4.52
CA LEU A 63 -11.53 0.32 -4.63
C LEU A 63 -12.04 -0.22 -5.96
N ILE A 64 -11.45 0.22 -7.09
CA ILE A 64 -11.78 -0.29 -8.44
C ILE A 64 -11.59 -1.79 -8.49
N ARG A 65 -10.47 -2.33 -7.98
CA ARG A 65 -10.20 -3.77 -7.97
C ARG A 65 -11.19 -4.58 -7.14
N LYS A 66 -11.70 -3.99 -6.06
CA LYS A 66 -12.72 -4.59 -5.21
C LYS A 66 -14.11 -4.60 -5.87
N THR A 67 -14.44 -3.59 -6.67
CA THR A 67 -15.75 -3.48 -7.35
C THR A 67 -15.76 -4.02 -8.79
N ALA A 68 -14.59 -4.28 -9.38
CA ALA A 68 -14.46 -4.73 -10.77
C ALA A 68 -15.04 -6.14 -10.98
N ALA A 69 -15.74 -6.32 -12.10
CA ALA A 69 -16.40 -7.57 -12.47
C ALA A 69 -15.46 -8.66 -13.02
N LEU A 70 -14.40 -8.27 -13.76
CA LEU A 70 -13.40 -9.21 -14.30
C LEU A 70 -12.70 -9.97 -13.17
N ALA A 71 -12.28 -11.22 -13.32
CA ALA A 71 -11.42 -11.90 -12.33
C ALA A 71 -10.03 -11.22 -12.19
N SER A 72 -9.31 -11.46 -11.09
CA SER A 72 -8.14 -10.63 -10.70
C SER A 72 -7.00 -10.71 -11.71
N LEU A 73 -6.78 -11.91 -12.28
CA LEU A 73 -5.78 -12.16 -13.31
C LEU A 73 -6.15 -11.46 -14.60
N GLU A 74 -7.39 -11.63 -15.07
CA GLU A 74 -7.91 -11.04 -16.31
C GLU A 74 -7.88 -9.51 -16.24
N GLY A 75 -8.28 -8.93 -15.10
CA GLY A 75 -8.19 -7.49 -14.90
C GLY A 75 -6.74 -6.97 -14.91
N LEU A 76 -5.79 -7.71 -14.33
CA LEU A 76 -4.37 -7.33 -14.36
C LEU A 76 -3.77 -7.50 -15.75
N SER A 77 -4.06 -8.59 -16.44
CA SER A 77 -3.65 -8.79 -17.83
C SER A 77 -4.17 -7.68 -18.74
N LEU A 78 -5.41 -7.24 -18.55
CA LEU A 78 -5.99 -6.13 -19.31
C LEU A 78 -5.29 -4.80 -19.02
N GLU A 79 -5.05 -4.48 -17.74
CA GLU A 79 -4.27 -3.29 -17.37
C GLU A 79 -2.87 -3.32 -17.98
N MET A 80 -2.18 -4.45 -17.90
CA MET A 80 -0.84 -4.62 -18.49
C MET A 80 -0.90 -4.50 -20.02
N SER A 81 -1.94 -5.02 -20.68
CA SER A 81 -2.11 -4.91 -22.14
C SER A 81 -2.31 -3.46 -22.58
N ILE A 82 -3.07 -2.66 -21.81
CA ILE A 82 -3.26 -1.24 -22.09
C ILE A 82 -1.94 -0.48 -21.99
N VAL A 83 -1.13 -0.77 -20.96
CA VAL A 83 0.16 -0.11 -20.72
C VAL A 83 1.27 -0.65 -21.63
N PHE A 84 1.11 -1.86 -22.18
CA PHE A 84 2.13 -2.52 -22.99
C PHE A 84 2.52 -1.69 -24.22
N LEU A 85 1.54 -1.18 -24.98
CA LEU A 85 1.83 -0.40 -26.19
C LEU A 85 2.59 0.90 -25.89
N PRO A 86 2.15 1.75 -24.94
CA PRO A 86 2.93 2.91 -24.50
C PRO A 86 4.33 2.56 -24.00
N ALA A 87 4.46 1.50 -23.19
CA ALA A 87 5.74 1.06 -22.65
C ALA A 87 6.69 0.61 -23.78
N LEU A 88 6.18 -0.13 -24.75
CA LEU A 88 6.95 -0.59 -25.90
C LEU A 88 7.42 0.58 -26.78
N ALA A 89 6.54 1.56 -27.03
CA ALA A 89 6.90 2.78 -27.76
C ALA A 89 8.01 3.56 -27.04
N TYR A 90 7.91 3.68 -25.71
CA TYR A 90 8.94 4.32 -24.89
C TYR A 90 10.29 3.58 -24.93
N LEU A 91 10.27 2.23 -24.91
CA LEU A 91 11.48 1.43 -25.04
C LEU A 91 12.16 1.61 -26.40
N PHE A 92 11.40 1.67 -27.50
CA PHE A 92 11.96 1.96 -28.82
C PHE A 92 12.54 3.37 -28.90
N TRP A 93 11.88 4.35 -28.29
CA TRP A 93 12.38 5.72 -28.22
C TRP A 93 13.70 5.83 -27.43
N LEU A 94 13.84 5.10 -26.32
CA LEU A 94 15.09 4.99 -25.56
C LEU A 94 16.18 4.28 -26.37
N ALA A 95 15.82 3.21 -27.09
CA ALA A 95 16.75 2.48 -27.94
C ALA A 95 17.30 3.38 -29.07
N GLY A 96 16.44 4.20 -29.70
CA GLY A 96 16.84 5.17 -30.72
C GLY A 96 17.80 6.26 -30.22
N GLN A 97 17.81 6.54 -28.91
CA GLN A 97 18.75 7.47 -28.27
C GLN A 97 20.01 6.78 -27.71
N GLY A 98 20.15 5.46 -27.87
CA GLY A 98 21.23 4.70 -27.25
C GLY A 98 21.14 4.61 -25.72
N GLN A 99 19.97 4.89 -25.14
CA GLN A 99 19.73 4.87 -23.69
C GLN A 99 19.02 3.60 -23.20
N ALA A 100 18.76 2.64 -24.09
CA ALA A 100 18.13 1.39 -23.71
C ALA A 100 19.07 0.55 -22.84
N ALA A 101 18.66 0.23 -21.61
CA ALA A 101 19.38 -0.68 -20.72
C ALA A 101 19.08 -2.16 -20.98
N PHE A 102 17.87 -2.46 -21.45
CA PHE A 102 17.45 -3.82 -21.77
C PHE A 102 18.09 -4.30 -23.08
N GLY A 103 18.67 -5.50 -23.08
CA GLY A 103 19.32 -6.10 -24.25
C GLY A 103 20.80 -5.74 -24.44
N GLN A 104 21.35 -4.81 -23.66
CA GLN A 104 22.77 -4.43 -23.74
C GLN A 104 23.67 -5.36 -22.91
N GLU A 105 23.27 -5.60 -21.66
CA GLU A 105 24.01 -6.44 -20.72
C GLU A 105 23.07 -7.51 -20.17
N THR A 106 23.52 -8.76 -20.18
CA THR A 106 22.70 -9.91 -19.72
C THR A 106 22.28 -9.76 -18.26
N GLY A 107 23.17 -9.28 -17.38
CA GLY A 107 22.90 -9.10 -15.95
C GLY A 107 21.77 -8.10 -15.71
N THR A 108 21.92 -6.89 -16.23
CA THR A 108 20.89 -5.84 -16.16
C THR A 108 19.56 -6.29 -16.81
N SER A 109 19.61 -6.97 -17.96
CA SER A 109 18.41 -7.47 -18.63
C SER A 109 17.66 -8.50 -17.77
N LEU A 110 18.39 -9.41 -17.11
CA LEU A 110 17.79 -10.38 -16.20
C LEU A 110 17.15 -9.69 -14.98
N LEU A 111 17.84 -8.69 -14.40
CA LEU A 111 17.28 -7.89 -13.30
C LEU A 111 15.99 -7.17 -13.70
N LEU A 112 15.91 -6.65 -14.93
CA LEU A 112 14.70 -6.01 -15.45
C LEU A 112 13.54 -7.00 -15.61
N VAL A 113 13.79 -8.22 -16.09
CA VAL A 113 12.78 -9.29 -16.14
C VAL A 113 12.30 -9.65 -14.74
N LEU A 114 13.23 -9.85 -13.80
CA LEU A 114 12.91 -10.18 -12.41
C LEU A 114 12.15 -9.05 -11.71
N ALA A 115 12.46 -7.78 -12.00
CA ALA A 115 11.72 -6.62 -11.48
C ALA A 115 10.25 -6.62 -11.93
N GLY A 116 9.99 -7.03 -13.18
CA GLY A 116 8.64 -7.24 -13.70
C GLY A 116 7.88 -8.28 -12.87
N LEU A 117 8.50 -9.45 -12.63
CA LEU A 117 7.90 -10.51 -11.79
C LEU A 117 7.68 -10.06 -10.34
N ALA A 118 8.69 -9.41 -9.75
CA ALA A 118 8.63 -8.88 -8.39
C ALA A 118 7.54 -7.80 -8.20
N THR A 119 7.06 -7.20 -9.29
CA THR A 119 5.97 -6.21 -9.26
C THR A 119 4.62 -6.86 -9.56
N ALA A 120 4.54 -7.68 -10.62
CA ALA A 120 3.29 -8.27 -11.07
C ALA A 120 2.71 -9.26 -10.05
N LEU A 121 3.55 -10.07 -9.40
CA LEU A 121 3.10 -11.07 -8.44
C LEU A 121 2.43 -10.43 -7.21
N PRO A 122 3.05 -9.45 -6.50
CA PRO A 122 2.36 -8.77 -5.40
C PRO A 122 1.10 -8.04 -5.83
N LEU A 123 1.07 -7.41 -7.01
CA LEU A 123 -0.13 -6.74 -7.53
C LEU A 123 -1.27 -7.74 -7.79
N LEU A 124 -0.96 -8.92 -8.33
CA LEU A 124 -1.95 -9.97 -8.54
C LEU A 124 -2.50 -10.49 -7.22
N LEU A 125 -1.63 -10.78 -6.24
CA LEU A 125 -2.03 -11.21 -4.90
C LEU A 125 -2.86 -10.14 -4.18
N PHE A 126 -2.49 -8.86 -4.34
CA PHE A 126 -3.27 -7.74 -3.83
C PHE A 126 -4.64 -7.66 -4.50
N ALA A 127 -4.72 -7.70 -5.83
CA ALA A 127 -5.99 -7.64 -6.56
C ALA A 127 -6.90 -8.84 -6.25
N TYR A 128 -6.33 -10.00 -5.94
CA TYR A 128 -7.06 -11.16 -5.44
C TYR A 128 -7.60 -10.90 -4.03
N SER A 129 -6.74 -10.51 -3.09
CA SER A 129 -7.11 -10.21 -1.70
C SER A 129 -8.15 -9.09 -1.60
N ALA A 130 -8.06 -8.08 -2.48
CA ALA A 130 -8.96 -6.93 -2.54
C ALA A 130 -10.45 -7.30 -2.61
N ARG A 131 -10.73 -8.46 -3.20
CA ARG A 131 -12.09 -8.95 -3.41
C ARG A 131 -12.58 -9.80 -2.27
N LEU A 132 -11.67 -10.48 -1.58
CA LEU A 132 -12.00 -11.45 -0.54
C LEU A 132 -12.26 -10.80 0.83
N ILE A 133 -11.56 -9.71 1.13
CA ILE A 133 -11.62 -9.08 2.45
C ILE A 133 -12.07 -7.60 2.37
N PRO A 134 -12.63 -7.04 3.46
CA PRO A 134 -13.02 -5.63 3.50
C PRO A 134 -11.85 -4.69 3.17
N LEU A 135 -12.14 -3.58 2.47
CA LEU A 135 -11.12 -2.60 2.09
C LEU A 135 -10.50 -1.94 3.31
N SER A 136 -11.29 -1.76 4.38
CA SER A 136 -10.79 -1.33 5.68
C SER A 136 -9.75 -2.28 6.27
N THR A 137 -9.97 -3.61 6.20
CA THR A 137 -9.00 -4.60 6.67
C THR A 137 -7.72 -4.58 5.84
N ILE A 138 -7.82 -4.40 4.52
CA ILE A 138 -6.65 -4.25 3.64
C ILE A 138 -5.83 -3.03 4.03
N GLY A 139 -6.50 -1.89 4.29
CA GLY A 139 -5.82 -0.69 4.76
C GLY A 139 -5.00 -0.98 6.01
N ILE A 140 -5.58 -1.65 6.99
CA ILE A 140 -4.85 -2.02 8.21
C ILE A 140 -3.65 -2.95 7.92
N LEU A 141 -3.82 -3.99 7.09
CA LEU A 141 -2.74 -4.90 6.73
C LEU A 141 -1.59 -4.20 6.00
N GLN A 142 -1.87 -3.15 5.24
CA GLN A 142 -0.82 -2.40 4.54
C GLN A 142 0.16 -1.69 5.47
N TYR A 143 -0.17 -1.48 6.75
CA TYR A 143 0.81 -0.96 7.72
C TYR A 143 1.95 -1.95 8.04
N ILE A 144 1.84 -3.22 7.63
CA ILE A 144 2.95 -4.18 7.70
C ILE A 144 4.15 -3.65 6.89
N ALA A 145 3.92 -3.17 5.67
CA ALA A 145 4.98 -2.68 4.78
C ALA A 145 5.82 -1.56 5.39
N PRO A 146 5.25 -0.43 5.86
CA PRO A 146 6.03 0.62 6.49
C PRO A 146 6.64 0.20 7.84
N THR A 147 6.06 -0.78 8.54
CA THR A 147 6.68 -1.37 9.74
C THR A 147 7.94 -2.16 9.40
N LEU A 148 7.90 -2.98 8.34
CA LEU A 148 9.08 -3.69 7.85
C LEU A 148 10.14 -2.72 7.33
N GLN A 149 9.74 -1.68 6.57
CA GLN A 149 10.66 -0.63 6.12
C GLN A 149 11.37 0.04 7.29
N PHE A 150 10.63 0.35 8.36
CA PHE A 150 11.19 0.89 9.59
C PHE A 150 12.20 -0.06 10.23
N LEU A 151 11.82 -1.32 10.42
CA LEU A 151 12.69 -2.31 11.07
C LEU A 151 13.97 -2.54 10.27
N LEU A 152 13.88 -2.61 8.93
CA LEU A 152 15.05 -2.69 8.07
C LEU A 152 15.93 -1.44 8.19
N GLY A 153 15.33 -0.24 8.16
CA GLY A 153 16.05 1.03 8.34
C GLY A 153 16.87 1.07 9.62
N VAL A 154 16.28 0.67 10.74
CA VAL A 154 16.94 0.72 12.06
C VAL A 154 17.89 -0.45 12.29
N LEU A 155 17.45 -1.69 12.04
CA LEU A 155 18.18 -2.90 12.43
C LEU A 155 19.21 -3.35 11.40
N VAL A 156 18.96 -3.10 10.11
CA VAL A 156 19.82 -3.57 9.02
C VAL A 156 20.65 -2.41 8.47
N TYR A 157 20.02 -1.29 8.14
CA TYR A 157 20.70 -0.14 7.54
C TYR A 157 21.28 0.85 8.55
N HIS A 158 20.99 0.68 9.84
CA HIS A 158 21.53 1.49 10.94
C HIS A 158 21.29 2.99 10.74
N GLU A 159 20.15 3.36 10.14
CA GLU A 159 19.82 4.76 9.88
C GLU A 159 19.65 5.54 11.19
N PRO A 160 20.11 6.81 11.25
CA PRO A 160 19.96 7.65 12.43
C PRO A 160 18.48 7.87 12.73
N PHE A 161 18.07 7.35 13.89
CA PHE A 161 16.67 7.30 14.25
C PHE A 161 16.30 8.43 15.22
N SER A 162 15.46 9.36 14.74
CA SER A 162 14.97 10.46 15.57
C SER A 162 13.90 9.98 16.56
N PRO A 163 14.00 10.33 17.87
CA PRO A 163 12.96 10.07 18.86
C PRO A 163 11.59 10.61 18.46
N THR A 164 11.53 11.69 17.66
CA THR A 164 10.27 12.23 17.15
C THR A 164 9.55 11.24 16.23
N ARG A 165 10.27 10.57 15.33
CA ARG A 165 9.67 9.57 14.43
C ARG A 165 9.07 8.42 15.24
N LEU A 166 9.74 7.99 16.32
CA LEU A 166 9.27 6.90 17.19
C LEU A 166 7.86 7.12 17.72
N VAL A 167 7.54 8.34 18.15
CA VAL A 167 6.21 8.67 18.68
C VAL A 167 5.13 8.39 17.63
N GLY A 168 5.35 8.81 16.38
CA GLY A 168 4.43 8.54 15.28
C GLY A 168 4.26 7.04 15.01
N PHE A 169 5.37 6.30 15.00
CA PHE A 169 5.34 4.84 14.84
C PHE A 169 4.60 4.13 15.97
N LEU A 170 4.85 4.50 17.22
CA LEU A 170 4.17 3.93 18.37
C LEU A 170 2.66 4.18 18.34
N LEU A 171 2.22 5.37 17.92
CA LEU A 171 0.79 5.66 17.72
C LEU A 171 0.18 4.73 16.66
N ILE A 172 0.83 4.59 15.51
CA ILE A 172 0.37 3.71 14.45
C ILE A 172 0.33 2.24 14.91
N TRP A 173 1.37 1.74 15.57
CA TRP A 173 1.39 0.37 16.10
C TRP A 173 0.34 0.14 17.17
N THR A 174 0.06 1.15 18.01
CA THR A 174 -1.04 1.09 18.99
C THR A 174 -2.38 0.95 18.29
N ALA A 175 -2.62 1.73 17.22
CA ALA A 175 -3.82 1.60 16.41
C ALA A 175 -3.96 0.20 15.79
N LEU A 176 -2.87 -0.36 15.25
CA LEU A 176 -2.86 -1.72 14.70
C LEU A 176 -3.17 -2.78 15.76
N LEU A 177 -2.62 -2.63 16.95
CA LEU A 177 -2.83 -3.54 18.06
C LEU A 177 -4.30 -3.51 18.49
N ILE A 178 -4.89 -2.33 18.63
CA ILE A 178 -6.32 -2.16 18.95
C ILE A 178 -7.20 -2.82 17.89
N TYR A 179 -6.96 -2.55 16.60
CA TYR A 179 -7.76 -3.10 15.51
C TYR A 179 -7.66 -4.63 15.44
N THR A 180 -6.43 -5.16 15.55
CA THR A 180 -6.16 -6.60 15.46
C THR A 180 -6.76 -7.36 16.64
N LEU A 181 -6.55 -6.87 17.88
CA LEU A 181 -7.09 -7.51 19.07
C LEU A 181 -8.62 -7.52 19.07
N GLU A 182 -9.24 -6.42 18.64
CA GLU A 182 -10.69 -6.35 18.51
C GLU A 182 -11.22 -7.38 17.50
N SER A 183 -10.62 -7.41 16.31
CA SER A 183 -11.00 -8.35 15.25
C SER A 183 -10.85 -9.81 15.70
N LEU A 184 -9.77 -10.14 16.40
CA LEU A 184 -9.53 -11.48 16.96
C LEU A 184 -10.55 -11.85 18.05
N TRP A 185 -10.85 -10.93 18.95
CA TRP A 185 -11.81 -11.14 20.03
C TRP A 185 -13.21 -11.47 19.50
N ILE A 186 -13.63 -10.75 18.46
CA ILE A 186 -14.91 -10.96 17.79
C ILE A 186 -14.95 -12.27 17.01
N MET A 187 -13.88 -12.60 16.27
CA MET A 187 -13.81 -13.88 15.54
C MET A 187 -13.93 -15.06 16.50
N ARG A 188 -13.28 -14.98 17.67
CA ARG A 188 -13.41 -16.00 18.72
C ARG A 188 -14.84 -16.09 19.26
N ARG A 189 -15.52 -14.96 19.47
CA ARG A 189 -16.92 -14.93 19.94
C ARG A 189 -17.96 -15.42 18.93
N ARG A 190 -17.66 -15.45 17.63
CA ARG A 190 -18.56 -15.97 16.58
C ARG A 190 -18.36 -17.47 16.29
N ARG A 191 -17.31 -18.08 16.83
CA ARG A 191 -16.99 -19.50 16.66
C ARG A 191 -17.58 -20.39 17.76
N TYR A 192 -18.26 -19.77 18.73
CA TYR A 192 -19.11 -20.38 19.75
C TYR A 192 -20.53 -19.85 19.56
#